data_AF-A0A1G7YBH3-F1
#
_entry.id   AF-A0A1G7YBH3-F1
#
_cell.length_a   1.000
_cell.length_b   1.000
_cell.length_c   1.000
_cell.angle_alpha   90.00
_cell.angle_beta   90.00
_cell.angle_gamma   90.00
#
_symmetry.space_group_name_H-M   'P 1'
#
loop_
_entity.id
_entity.type
_entity.pdbx_description
1 polymer ?
#
loop_
_entity_poly.entity_id
_entity_poly.type
_entity_poly.pdbx_seq_one_letter_code
_entity_poly.pdbx_strand_id
1 'polypeptide(L)' 'MDNDYAIGWGTLALINAGIAQGKNRSGLNWFLLSLLMGPLATLALVVFEKLPYEGSE' A
#
# COMPACT_ATOMS: atom_id res chain seq x y z
N MET A 1 -9.94 -16.13 -16.13
CA MET A 1 -10.02 -14.66 -16.23
C MET A 1 -10.28 -14.03 -14.87
N ASP A 2 -11.33 -14.44 -14.13
CA ASP A 2 -11.64 -13.81 -12.82
C ASP A 2 -10.60 -14.09 -11.71
N ASN A 3 -10.05 -15.30 -11.67
CA ASN A 3 -9.01 -15.66 -10.68
C ASN A 3 -7.72 -14.86 -10.88
N ASP A 4 -7.31 -14.65 -12.13
CA ASP A 4 -6.08 -13.91 -12.44
C ASP A 4 -6.20 -12.44 -12.03
N TYR A 5 -7.40 -11.87 -12.17
CA TYR A 5 -7.72 -10.53 -11.70
C TYR A 5 -7.65 -10.44 -10.17
N ALA A 6 -8.26 -11.39 -9.45
CA ALA A 6 -8.21 -11.43 -7.99
C ALA A 6 -6.77 -11.62 -7.45
N ILE A 7 -5.97 -12.47 -8.11
CA ILE A 7 -4.55 -12.67 -7.79
C ILE A 7 -3.78 -11.37 -8.06
N GLY A 8 -3.93 -10.76 -9.24
CA GLY A 8 -3.27 -9.49 -9.58
C GLY A 8 -3.62 -8.37 -8.61
N TRP A 9 -4.89 -8.28 -8.20
CA TRP A 9 -5.37 -7.31 -7.22
C TRP A 9 -4.80 -7.55 -5.81
N GLY A 10 -4.80 -8.80 -5.36
CA GLY A 10 -4.19 -9.18 -4.07
C GLY A 10 -2.68 -8.95 -4.05
N THR A 11 -1.99 -9.27 -5.14
CA THR A 11 -0.55 -8.99 -5.31
C THR A 11 -0.27 -7.48 -5.28
N LEU A 12 -1.07 -6.67 -5.98
CA LEU A 12 -0.96 -5.20 -5.94
C LEU A 12 -1.13 -4.68 -4.50
N ALA A 13 -2.13 -5.18 -3.78
CA ALA A 13 -2.37 -4.79 -2.39
C ALA A 13 -1.19 -5.14 -1.48
N LEU A 14 -0.59 -6.32 -1.65
CA LEU A 14 0.58 -6.76 -0.89
C LEU A 14 1.84 -5.90 -1.19
N ILE A 15 2.06 -5.56 -2.47
CA ILE A 15 3.15 -4.66 -2.88
C ILE A 15 2.97 -3.28 -2.25
N ASN A 16 1.77 -2.70 -2.31
CA ASN A 16 1.49 -1.40 -1.69
C ASN A 16 1.72 -1.43 -0.17
N ALA A 17 1.41 -2.55 0.51
CA ALA A 17 1.69 -2.73 1.93
C ALA A 17 3.18 -2.70 2.27
N GLY A 18 4.03 -3.29 1.41
CA GLY A 18 5.49 -3.25 1.55
C GLY A 18 6.05 -1.86 1.30
N ILE A 19 5.57 -1.17 0.24
CA ILE A 19 5.97 0.21 -0.07
C ILE A 19 5.60 1.15 1.08
N ALA A 20 4.42 0.99 1.67
CA ALA A 20 3.97 1.78 2.81
C ALA A 20 4.89 1.63 4.03
N GLN A 21 5.31 0.41 4.34
CA GLN A 21 6.28 0.15 5.43
C GLN A 21 7.61 0.87 5.16
N GLY A 22 8.11 0.81 3.92
CA GLY A 22 9.32 1.55 3.53
C GLY A 22 9.20 3.08 3.67
N LYS A 23 7.96 3.59 3.68
CA LYS A 23 7.61 5.01 3.87
C LYS A 23 7.22 5.36 5.32
N ASN A 24 7.59 4.51 6.29
CA ASN A 24 7.25 4.67 7.72
C ASN A 24 5.73 4.74 7.97
N ARG A 25 4.93 4.02 7.18
CA ARG A 25 3.47 3.92 7.35
C ARG A 25 3.08 2.49 7.68
N SER A 26 1.91 2.30 8.31
CA SER A 26 1.38 0.96 8.60
C SER A 26 1.11 0.16 7.33
N GLY A 27 1.86 -0.91 7.11
CA GLY A 27 1.68 -1.80 5.95
C GLY A 27 0.28 -2.44 5.90
N LEU A 28 -0.24 -2.88 7.05
CA LEU A 28 -1.56 -3.51 7.13
C LEU A 28 -2.69 -2.55 6.75
N ASN A 29 -2.62 -1.29 7.17
CA ASN A 29 -3.64 -0.30 6.80
C ASN A 29 -3.61 -0.05 5.30
N TRP A 30 -2.42 0.05 4.70
CA TRP A 30 -2.27 0.23 3.26
C TRP A 30 -2.60 -1.01 2.44
N PHE A 31 -2.41 -2.22 2.99
CA PHE A 31 -2.90 -3.47 2.40
C PHE A 31 -4.42 -3.45 2.27
N LEU A 32 -5.13 -3.22 3.37
CA LEU A 32 -6.60 -3.20 3.41
C LEU A 32 -7.17 -2.07 2.54
N LEU A 33 -6.54 -0.88 2.59
CA LEU A 33 -6.91 0.25 1.75
C LEU A 33 -6.71 -0.08 0.25
N SER A 34 -5.65 -0.81 -0.10
CA SER A 34 -5.41 -1.24 -1.48
C SER A 34 -6.35 -2.36 -1.92
N LEU A 35 -6.79 -3.26 -1.04
CA LEU A 35 -7.82 -4.24 -1.39
C LEU A 35 -9.15 -3.54 -1.76
N LEU A 36 -9.50 -2.45 -1.08
CA LEU A 36 -10.73 -1.70 -1.34
C LEU A 36 -10.62 -0.73 -2.53
N MET A 37 -9.52 0.03 -2.61
CA MET A 37 -9.36 1.14 -3.56
C MET A 37 -8.46 0.80 -4.76
N GLY A 38 -7.72 -0.30 -4.70
CA GLY A 38 -6.89 -0.78 -5.79
C GLY A 38 -5.79 0.18 -6.20
N PRO A 39 -5.63 0.45 -7.52
CA PRO A 39 -4.64 1.39 -8.04
C PRO A 39 -4.74 2.82 -7.47
N LEU A 40 -5.90 3.25 -6.99
CA LEU A 40 -6.05 4.57 -6.37
C LEU A 40 -5.25 4.67 -5.06
N ALA A 41 -5.16 3.57 -4.30
CA ALA A 41 -4.28 3.48 -3.15
C ALA A 41 -2.81 3.63 -3.56
N THR A 42 -2.40 3.03 -4.67
CA THR A 42 -1.04 3.16 -5.20
C THR A 42 -0.71 4.61 -5.55
N LEU A 43 -1.63 5.32 -6.21
CA LEU A 43 -1.42 6.73 -6.56
C LEU A 43 -1.24 7.60 -5.30
N ALA A 44 -2.11 7.45 -4.31
CA ALA A 44 -1.98 8.15 -3.03
C ALA A 44 -0.64 7.82 -2.35
N LEU A 45 -0.26 6.54 -2.33
CA LEU A 45 0.98 6.08 -1.70
C LEU A 45 2.23 6.62 -2.39
N VAL A 46 2.23 6.74 -3.72
CA VAL A 46 3.34 7.29 -4.50
C VAL A 46 3.52 8.77 -4.19
N VAL A 47 2.43 9.55 -4.20
CA VAL A 47 2.47 11.01 -4.02
C VAL A 47 2.83 11.43 -2.59
N PHE A 48 2.44 10.67 -1.57
CA PHE A 48 2.73 11.05 -0.20
C PHE A 48 4.19 10.88 0.17
N GLU A 49 4.81 11.85 0.82
CA GLU A 49 6.18 11.71 1.33
C GLU A 49 6.28 10.65 2.44
N LYS A 50 7.51 10.16 2.64
CA LYS A 50 7.87 9.26 3.75
C LYS A 50 7.64 9.98 5.08
N LEU A 51 6.99 9.32 6.04
CA LEU A 51 6.79 9.88 7.37
C LEU A 51 8.13 9.92 8.13
N PRO A 52 8.34 10.90 9.02
CA PRO A 52 9.47 10.89 9.94
C PRO A 52 9.44 9.63 10.82
N TYR A 53 10.58 9.25 11.36
CA TYR A 53 10.64 8.15 12.31
C TYR A 53 10.14 8.63 13.67
N GLU A 54 9.27 7.87 14.30
CA GLU A 54 8.77 8.16 15.66
C GLU A 54 9.96 8.16 16.63
N GLY A 55 10.26 9.32 17.23
CA GLY A 55 11.43 9.50 18.11
C GLY A 55 12.67 10.13 17.47
N SER A 56 12.52 10.80 16.32
CA SER A 56 13.54 11.72 15.78
C SER A 56 13.35 13.14 16.32
N GLU A 57 13.60 13.31 17.61
CA GLU A 57 13.87 14.61 18.26
C GLU A 57 15.30 14.63 18.79
#